data_AF-C1BCF7-F1
#
_entry.id   AF-C1BCF7-F1
#
_cell.length_a   1.000
_cell.length_b   1.000
_cell.length_c   1.000
_cell.angle_alpha   90.00
_cell.angle_beta   90.00
_cell.angle_gamma   90.00
#
_symmetry.space_group_name_H-M   'P 1'
#
loop_
_entity.id
_entity.type
_entity.pdbx_description
1 polymer ?
#
loop_
_entity_poly.entity_id
_entity_poly.type
_entity_poly.pdbx_seq_one_letter_code
_entity_poly.pdbx_strand_id
1 'polypeptide(L)' 'MHWPEPGQRQRIVEIRDNLIARIAEAEHEGWLGEVAGLRISLAGANDKLAQIDRRSDNDSVNLGVPNTQRPKTSQTHHNP' A
#
# COMPACT_ATOMS: atom_id res chain seq x y z
N MET A 1 12.57 -7.87 -3.94
CA MET A 1 11.68 -7.02 -3.13
C MET A 1 11.29 -5.84 -3.99
N HIS A 2 10.06 -5.83 -4.51
CA HIS A 2 9.49 -4.65 -5.16
C HIS A 2 9.16 -3.67 -4.04
N TRP A 3 10.06 -2.72 -3.81
CA TRP A 3 9.78 -1.62 -2.89
C TRP A 3 8.65 -0.77 -3.48
N PRO A 4 7.73 -0.26 -2.64
CA PRO A 4 6.70 0.67 -3.09
C PRO A 4 7.37 1.99 -3.51
N GLU A 5 7.25 2.34 -4.79
CA GLU A 5 7.76 3.59 -5.35
C GLU A 5 7.16 4.81 -4.61
N PRO A 6 7.90 5.93 -4.44
CA PRO A 6 7.38 7.14 -3.80
C PRO A 6 6.09 7.70 -4.46
N GLY A 7 5.81 7.33 -5.71
CA GLY A 7 4.54 7.62 -6.40
C GLY A 7 3.33 6.83 -5.90
N GLN A 8 3.52 5.75 -5.15
CA GLN A 8 2.41 4.93 -4.66
C GLN A 8 1.57 5.65 -3.61
N ARG A 9 2.20 6.44 -2.74
CA ARG A 9 1.46 7.25 -1.74
C ARG A 9 0.55 8.26 -2.44
N GLN A 10 1.09 9.01 -3.40
CA GLN A 10 0.34 10.01 -4.18
C GLN A 10 -0.86 9.36 -4.87
N ARG A 11 -0.65 8.23 -5.54
CA ARG A 11 -1.73 7.49 -6.20
C ARG A 11 -2.86 7.07 -5.25
N ILE A 12 -2.52 6.64 -4.03
CA ILE A 12 -3.54 6.23 -3.05
C ILE A 12 -4.30 7.45 -2.50
N VAL A 13 -3.62 8.59 -2.34
CA VAL A 13 -4.29 9.86 -2.00
C VAL A 13 -5.30 10.25 -3.09
N GLU A 14 -4.91 10.19 -4.36
CA GLU A 14 -5.83 10.48 -5.48
C GLU A 14 -7.05 9.54 -5.48
N ILE A 15 -6.85 8.24 -5.21
CA ILE A 15 -7.94 7.27 -5.09
C ILE A 15 -8.86 7.62 -3.91
N ARG A 16 -8.29 7.97 -2.76
CA ARG A 16 -9.07 8.36 -1.57
C ARG A 16 -9.95 9.58 -1.87
N ASP A 17 -9.38 10.61 -2.49
CA ASP A 17 -10.09 11.85 -2.77
C ASP A 17 -11.20 11.63 -3.81
N ASN A 18 -10.97 10.78 -4.82
CA ASN A 18 -12.02 10.35 -5.75
C ASN A 18 -13.15 9.58 -5.06
N LEU A 19 -12.82 8.67 -4.13
CA LEU A 19 -13.83 7.92 -3.37
C LEU A 19 -14.69 8.84 -2.51
N ILE A 20 -14.10 9.87 -1.88
CA ILE A 20 -14.85 10.86 -1.11
C ILE A 20 -15.84 11.61 -2.01
N ALA A 21 -15.40 12.06 -3.19
CA ALA A 21 -16.28 12.73 -4.16
C ALA A 21 -17.44 11.83 -4.60
N ARG A 22 -17.16 10.56 -4.91
CA ARG A 22 -18.18 9.58 -5.32
C ARG A 22 -19.15 9.21 -4.20
N ILE A 23 -18.70 9.20 -2.94
CA ILE A 23 -19.60 9.01 -1.80
C ILE A 23 -20.55 10.19 -1.69
N ALA A 24 -20.05 11.43 -1.77
CA ALA A 24 -20.89 12.62 -1.70
C ALA A 24 -21.93 12.66 -2.84
N GLU A 25 -21.54 12.30 -4.05
CA GLU A 25 -22.46 12.18 -5.19
C GLU A 25 -23.50 11.09 -4.99
N ALA A 26 -23.10 9.89 -4.57
CA ALA A 26 -24.03 8.79 -4.31
C ALA A 26 -24.97 9.07 -3.13
N GLU A 27 -24.53 9.81 -2.11
CA GLU A 27 -25.39 10.28 -1.02
C GLU A 27 -26.41 11.34 -1.50
N HIS A 28 -25.99 12.25 -2.39
CA HIS A 28 -26.87 13.26 -2.99
C HIS A 28 -27.93 12.63 -3.90
N GLU A 29 -27.55 11.67 -4.74
CA GLU A 29 -28.43 10.96 -5.68
C GLU A 29 -29.24 9.82 -5.02
N GLY A 30 -28.99 9.54 -3.74
CA GLY A 30 -29.70 8.50 -2.98
C GLY A 30 -29.31 7.06 -3.37
N TRP A 31 -28.15 6.85 -3.97
CA TRP A 31 -27.63 5.53 -4.37
C TRP A 31 -27.00 4.81 -3.18
N LEU A 32 -27.82 4.49 -2.17
CA LEU A 32 -27.38 3.90 -0.90
C LEU A 32 -26.63 2.57 -1.07
N GLY A 33 -26.95 1.79 -2.12
CA GLY A 33 -26.26 0.54 -2.44
C GLY A 33 -24.80 0.73 -2.82
N GLU A 34 -24.47 1.84 -3.49
CA GLU A 34 -23.10 2.14 -3.91
C GLU A 34 -22.30 2.80 -2.77
N VAL A 35 -22.95 3.65 -1.96
CA VAL A 35 -22.31 4.32 -0.80
C VAL A 35 -21.64 3.31 0.13
N ALA A 36 -22.29 2.18 0.44
CA ALA A 36 -21.71 1.17 1.32
C ALA A 36 -20.40 0.58 0.77
N GLY A 37 -20.37 0.21 -0.51
CA GLY A 37 -19.18 -0.32 -1.17
C GLY A 37 -18.06 0.73 -1.31
N LEU A 38 -18.43 1.99 -1.57
CA LEU A 38 -17.48 3.09 -1.64
C LEU A 38 -16.85 3.39 -0.28
N ARG A 39 -17.61 3.34 0.82
CA ARG A 39 -17.09 3.55 2.19
C ARG A 39 -16.13 2.43 2.61
N ILE A 40 -16.41 1.18 2.25
CA ILE A 40 -15.47 0.06 2.48
C ILE A 40 -14.17 0.30 1.71
N SER A 41 -14.27 0.73 0.45
CA SER A 41 -13.10 1.04 -0.38
C SER A 41 -12.30 2.22 0.20
N LEU A 42 -12.97 3.24 0.72
CA LEU A 42 -12.34 4.39 1.38
C LEU A 42 -11.58 3.99 2.64
N ALA A 43 -12.16 3.13 3.48
CA ALA A 43 -11.47 2.57 4.64
C ALA A 43 -10.20 1.83 4.22
N GLY A 44 -10.27 0.97 3.20
CA GLY A 44 -9.11 0.26 2.67
C GLY A 44 -8.03 1.19 2.08
N ALA A 45 -8.40 2.32 1.48
CA ALA A 45 -7.45 3.32 1.00
C ALA A 45 -6.73 4.03 2.16
N ASN A 46 -7.47 4.40 3.22
CA ASN A 46 -6.92 5.01 4.42
C ASN A 46 -5.96 4.06 5.16
N ASP A 47 -6.31 2.78 5.29
CA ASP A 47 -5.45 1.77 5.92
C ASP A 47 -4.11 1.61 5.17
N LYS A 48 -4.15 1.65 3.83
CA LYS A 48 -2.93 1.60 3.01
C LYS A 48 -2.07 2.83 3.20
N LEU A 49 -2.65 4.03 3.28
CA LEU A 49 -1.90 5.26 3.58
C LEU A 49 -1.25 5.18 4.95
N ALA A 50 -1.98 4.75 5.97
CA ALA A 50 -1.44 4.56 7.32
C ALA A 50 -0.29 3.55 7.35
N GLN A 51 -0.35 2.49 6.55
CA GLN A 51 0.74 1.52 6.41
C GLN A 51 1.99 2.14 5.76
N ILE A 52 1.82 2.96 4.72
CA ILE A 52 2.93 3.65 4.03
C ILE A 52 3.58 4.67 4.96
N ASP A 53 2.77 5.47 5.66
CA ASP A 53 3.25 6.50 6.59
C ASP A 53 4.03 5.84 7.74
N ARG A 54 3.48 4.78 8.36
CA ARG A 54 4.20 4.01 9.41
C ARG A 54 5.53 3.44 8.93
N ARG A 55 5.62 2.97 7.69
CA ARG A 55 6.88 2.45 7.14
C ARG A 55 7.89 3.54 6.84
N SER A 56 7.45 4.71 6.39
CA SER A 56 8.33 5.87 6.19
C SER A 56 8.91 6.38 7.51
N ASP A 57 8.11 6.40 8.58
CA ASP A 57 8.60 6.66 9.94
C ASP A 57 9.58 5.57 10.43
N ASN A 58 9.37 4.31 10.04
CA ASN A 58 10.28 3.22 10.39
C ASN A 58 11.57 3.17 9.54
N ASP A 59 11.58 3.70 8.32
CA ASP A 59 12.83 3.95 7.57
C ASP A 59 13.67 5.07 8.22
N SER A 60 13.02 5.96 8.98
CA SER A 60 13.66 7.03 9.73
C SER A 60 14.30 6.56 11.05
N VAL A 61 13.90 5.41 11.59
CA VAL A 61 14.65 4.73 12.65
C VAL A 61 15.74 3.87 12.01
N ASN A 62 16.99 4.34 12.12
CA ASN A 62 18.20 3.57 11.85
C ASN A 62 18.22 2.31 12.74
N LEU A 63 17.54 1.28 12.29
CA LEU A 63 17.73 -0.07 12.77
C LEU A 63 18.84 -0.65 11.91
N GLY A 64 20.05 -0.65 12.47
CA GLY A 64 21.21 -1.29 11.89
C GLY A 64 20.84 -2.65 11.29
N VAL A 65 20.93 -2.71 9.97
CA VAL A 65 20.71 -3.90 9.15
C VAL A 65 21.49 -5.09 9.71
N PRO A 66 20.86 -6.27 9.85
CA PRO A 66 21.51 -7.49 9.43
C PRO A 66 21.06 -7.72 8.00
N ASN A 67 21.96 -7.39 7.08
CA ASN A 67 21.95 -7.88 5.71
C ASN A 67 21.76 -9.40 5.73
N THR A 68 20.55 -9.89 5.49
CA THR A 68 20.33 -11.31 5.20
C THR A 68 20.96 -11.57 3.83
N GLN A 69 22.26 -11.84 3.84
CA GLN A 69 22.99 -12.34 2.69
C GLN A 69 22.25 -13.58 2.21
N ARG A 70 21.66 -13.49 1.01
CA ARG A 70 21.26 -14.65 0.23
C ARG A 70 22.45 -15.61 0.20
N PRO A 71 22.33 -16.88 0.63
CA PRO A 71 23.37 -17.85 0.35
C PRO A 71 23.47 -17.99 -1.16
N LYS A 72 24.60 -17.53 -1.72
CA LYS A 72 25.01 -17.90 -3.06
C LYS A 72 25.45 -19.35 -2.98
N THR A 73 24.56 -20.29 -3.26
CA THR A 73 24.97 -21.66 -3.57
C THR A 73 25.52 -21.66 -4.98
N SER A 74 26.79 -21.27 -5.10
CA SER A 74 27.64 -21.67 -6.21
C SER A 74 28.29 -23.00 -5.85
N GLN A 75 28.29 -23.93 -6.81
CA GLN A 75 29.12 -25.15 -6.85
C GLN A 75 28.69 -26.28 -5.90
N THR A 76 28.31 -27.45 -6.42
CA THR A 76 29.31 -28.42 -6.89
C THR A 76 28.72 -29.42 -7.89
N HIS A 77 29.44 -29.61 -9.01
CA HIS A 77 29.33 -30.77 -9.91
C HIS A 77 29.21 -32.11 -9.16
N HIS A 78 28.27 -32.98 -9.54
CA HIS A 78 28.64 -34.36 -9.90
C HIS A 78 27.50 -35.05 -10.66
N ASN A 79 27.86 -35.63 -11.80
CA ASN A 79 27.08 -36.54 -12.64
C ASN A 79 27.20 -37.97 -12.07
N PRO A 80 26.18 -38.82 -12.25
CA PRO A 80 26.45 -40.21 -12.65
C PRO A 80 26.01 -40.48 -14.09
#